data_AF-A0A967SZY3-F1
#
_entry.id   AF-A0A967SZY3-F1
#
_cell.length_a   1.000
_cell.length_b   1.000
_cell.length_c   1.000
_cell.angle_alpha   90.00
_cell.angle_beta   90.00
_cell.angle_gamma   90.00
#
_symmetry.space_group_name_H-M   'P 1'
#
loop_
_entity.id
_entity.type
_entity.pdbx_description
1 polymer ?
#
loop_
_entity_poly.entity_id
_entity_poly.type
_entity_poly.pdbx_seq_one_letter_code
_entity_poly.pdbx_strand_id
1 'polypeptide(L)' 'EQEQRKQIDENATLNLKRVRRKPIEDWESEEAQSPYYITDFQETKTTWHPVGL' A
#
# COMPACT_ATOMS: atom_id res chain seq x y z
N GLU A 1 20.24 1.55 4.97
CA GLU A 1 18.97 1.68 4.21
C GLU A 1 18.68 0.51 3.27
N GLN A 2 19.54 0.21 2.27
CA GLN A 2 19.29 -0.92 1.34
C GLN A 2 19.14 -2.28 2.06
N GLU A 3 20.00 -2.57 3.03
CA GLU A 3 19.91 -3.79 3.84
C GLU A 3 18.60 -3.89 4.63
N GLN A 4 18.12 -2.77 5.20
CA GLN A 4 16.84 -2.74 5.91
C GLN A 4 15.66 -2.96 4.96
N ARG A 5 15.72 -2.39 3.74
CA ARG A 5 14.69 -2.61 2.72
C ARG A 5 14.62 -4.09 2.33
N LYS A 6 15.78 -4.72 2.11
CA LYS A 6 15.90 -6.16 1.83
C LYS A 6 15.30 -7.00 2.96
N GLN A 7 15.66 -6.74 4.22
CA GLN A 7 15.12 -7.47 5.36
C GLN A 7 13.59 -7.33 5.48
N ILE A 8 13.03 -6.15 5.19
CA ILE A 8 11.58 -5.94 5.17
C ILE A 8 10.93 -6.80 4.08
N ASP A 9 11.52 -6.86 2.87
CA ASP A 9 10.99 -7.64 1.75
C ASP A 9 11.06 -9.15 2.01
N GLU A 10 12.16 -9.63 2.60
CA GLU A 10 12.32 -11.04 3.01
C GLU A 10 11.27 -11.43 4.05
N ASN A 11 11.09 -10.62 5.09
CA ASN A 11 10.09 -10.88 6.13
C ASN A 11 8.65 -10.79 5.61
N ALA A 12 8.37 -9.86 4.70
CA ALA A 12 7.06 -9.72 4.08
C ALA A 12 6.71 -10.92 3.18
N THR A 13 7.72 -11.57 2.60
CA THR A 13 7.52 -12.81 1.82
C THR A 13 7.01 -13.97 2.69
N LEU A 14 7.42 -14.03 3.96
CA LEU A 14 7.00 -15.09 4.89
C LEU A 14 5.50 -15.06 5.21
N ASN A 15 4.84 -13.91 5.07
CA ASN A 15 3.41 -13.72 5.36
C ASN A 15 2.65 -13.02 4.23
N LEU A 16 3.25 -12.94 3.04
CA LEU A 16 2.68 -12.35 1.82
C LEU A 16 2.15 -10.92 2.01
N LYS A 17 2.76 -10.13 2.91
CA LYS A 17 2.40 -8.72 3.09
C LYS A 17 2.85 -7.91 1.88
N ARG A 18 1.99 -6.99 1.43
CA ARG A 18 2.32 -6.01 0.38
C ARG A 18 3.10 -4.86 1.01
N VAL A 19 4.33 -4.63 0.57
CA VAL A 19 5.17 -3.52 1.05
C VAL A 19 5.03 -2.32 0.10
N ARG A 20 4.79 -1.13 0.66
CA ARG A 20 4.68 0.13 -0.08
C ARG A 20 5.74 1.11 0.44
N ARG A 21 6.47 1.75 -0.48
CA ARG A 21 7.50 2.76 -0.18
C ARG A 21 7.25 3.95 -1.10
N LYS A 22 7.22 5.17 -0.55
CA LYS A 22 7.11 6.42 -1.31
C LYS A 22 8.42 7.21 -1.17
N PRO A 23 8.95 7.79 -2.25
CA PRO A 23 10.12 8.67 -2.18
C PRO A 23 9.68 10.06 -1.72
N ILE A 24 9.11 10.17 -0.52
CA ILE A 24 8.69 11.44 0.08
C ILE A 24 9.70 11.77 1.18
N GLU A 25 10.38 12.90 1.02
CA GLU A 25 11.36 13.39 1.99
C GLU A 25 10.69 14.27 3.06
N ASP A 26 9.73 15.11 2.64
CA ASP A 26 8.92 15.95 3.51
C ASP A 26 7.43 15.63 3.33
N TRP A 27 6.78 15.20 4.41
CA TRP A 27 5.36 14.86 4.40
C TRP A 27 4.44 16.08 4.53
N GLU A 28 4.97 17.22 4.95
CA GLU A 28 4.21 18.48 5.04
C GLU A 28 4.19 19.24 3.71
N SER A 29 4.97 18.80 2.71
CA SER A 29 5.02 19.40 1.37
C SER A 29 3.68 19.22 0.64
N GLU A 30 3.34 20.17 -0.24
CA GLU A 30 2.09 20.13 -1.00
C GLU A 30 2.03 18.90 -1.92
N GLU A 31 3.17 18.47 -2.46
CA GLU A 31 3.28 17.29 -3.31
C GLU A 31 3.01 15.97 -2.56
N ALA A 32 3.23 15.94 -1.24
CA ALA A 32 2.97 14.79 -0.37
C ALA A 32 1.51 14.68 0.10
N GLN A 33 0.65 15.66 -0.20
CA GLN A 33 -0.76 15.71 0.24
C GLN A 33 -1.73 15.05 -0.74
N SER A 34 -1.25 14.11 -1.58
CA SER A 34 -2.11 13.43 -2.55
C SER A 34 -3.18 12.58 -1.84
N PRO A 35 -4.48 12.80 -2.12
CA PRO A 35 -5.55 12.02 -1.47
C PRO A 35 -5.54 10.55 -1.88
N TYR A 36 -4.84 10.20 -2.97
CA TYR A 36 -4.81 8.85 -3.52
C TYR A 36 -3.84 7.90 -2.81
N TYR A 37 -2.99 8.37 -1.89
CA TYR A 37 -2.09 7.48 -1.14
C TYR A 37 -2.83 6.47 -0.27
N ILE A 38 -4.07 6.78 0.14
CA ILE A 38 -4.93 5.83 0.86
C ILE A 38 -5.19 4.55 0.05
N THR A 39 -5.21 4.63 -1.29
CA THR A 39 -5.51 3.48 -2.16
C THR A 39 -4.48 2.37 -2.09
N ASP A 40 -3.23 2.69 -1.72
CA ASP A 40 -2.17 1.71 -1.50
C ASP A 40 -2.46 0.76 -0.31
N PHE A 41 -3.38 1.16 0.58
CA PHE A 41 -3.76 0.48 1.82
C PHE A 41 -5.24 0.05 1.84
N GLN A 42 -5.94 0.17 0.72
CA GLN A 42 -7.30 -0.32 0.57
C GLN A 42 -7.31 -1.72 -0.05
N GLU A 43 -8.28 -2.55 0.36
CA GLU A 43 -8.52 -3.85 -0.24
C GLU A 43 -9.94 -3.91 -0.78
N THR A 44 -10.11 -4.48 -1.97
CA THR A 44 -11.42 -4.61 -2.61
C THR A 44 -12.00 -5.98 -2.32
N LYS A 45 -13.14 -5.99 -1.64
CA LYS A 45 -13.98 -7.18 -1.50
C LYS A 45 -15.18 -7.07 -2.43
N THR A 46 -15.17 -7.84 -3.51
CA THR A 46 -16.32 -7.90 -4.43
C THR A 46 -17.30 -8.96 -3.96
N THR A 47 -18.58 -8.59 -3.82
CA THR A 47 -19.66 -9.49 -3.44
C THR A 47 -20.77 -9.43 -4.48
N TRP A 48 -21.14 -10.57 -5.04
CA TRP A 48 -22.23 -10.67 -6.01
C TRP A 48 -23.50 -11.08 -5.29
N HIS A 49 -24.53 -10.23 -5.39
CA HIS A 49 -25.87 -10.56 -4.92
C HIS A 49 -26.78 -10.62 -6.15
N PRO A 50 -27.70 -11.59 -6.23
CA PRO A 50 -28.70 -11.59 -7.29
C PRO A 50 -29.48 -10.28 -7.25
N VAL A 51 -29.46 -9.56 -8.36
CA VAL A 51 -30.39 -8.46 -8.64
C VAL A 51 -31.39 -9.02 -9.64
N GLY A 52 -32.67 -9.02 -9.25
CA GLY A 52 -33.75 -9.56 -10.07
C GLY A 52 -33.83 -8.87 -11.42
N LEU A 53 -34.42 -9.59 -12.39
CA LEU A 53 -34.75 -9.05 -13.71
C LEU A 53 -36.00 -8.18 -13.63
#